data_AF-A0A927F492-F1
#
_entry.id   AF-A0A927F492-F1
#
_cell.length_a   1.000
_cell.length_b   1.000
_cell.length_c   1.000
_cell.angle_alpha   90.00
_cell.angle_beta   90.00
_cell.angle_gamma   90.00
#
_symmetry.space_group_name_H-M   'P 1'
#
loop_
_entity.id
_entity.type
_entity.pdbx_description
1 polymer ?
#
loop_
_entity_poly.entity_id
_entity_poly.type
_entity_poly.pdbx_seq_one_letter_code
_entity_poly.pdbx_strand_id
1 'polypeptide(L)'
;VSGTNAHVILEQAPEAPEQAGRSGHPAAGEGTGASATGGVTAWSVSARTPEALRAQAERVREAVAEHPHWSPDEVGHALATGRTWFDQRAVVLGRDRDELLRGLDALAAGEEAPGVVTGSGRCAAPVFVFPGQGSQWTGMAHELLGTSAVFRESIAACEAALSPHVDWSLTEVLRSDEPITRVDVIQPVLFAVMVSLADLWRSLGVEPAAV
;
A
#
# COMPACT_ATOMS: atom_id res chain seq x y z
N VAL A 1 -12.63 -2.92 55.40
CA VAL A 1 -13.57 -2.99 54.25
C VAL A 1 -14.77 -2.10 54.58
N SER A 2 -15.05 -1.02 53.83
CA SER A 2 -15.93 0.09 54.28
C SER A 2 -17.40 0.04 53.83
N GLY A 3 -17.90 -1.11 53.38
CA GLY A 3 -19.33 -1.27 53.05
C GLY A 3 -19.79 -0.66 51.71
N THR A 4 -18.87 -0.47 50.75
CA THR A 4 -19.24 0.04 49.42
C THR A 4 -19.92 -1.04 48.58
N ASN A 5 -21.19 -0.80 48.20
CA ASN A 5 -21.92 -1.63 47.24
C ASN A 5 -21.92 -0.95 45.87
N ALA A 6 -21.68 -1.73 44.81
CA ALA A 6 -21.81 -1.30 43.42
C ALA A 6 -22.78 -2.22 42.67
N HIS A 7 -23.59 -1.65 41.78
CA HIS A 7 -24.51 -2.37 40.90
C HIS A 7 -24.37 -1.83 39.48
N VAL A 8 -24.27 -2.74 38.49
CA VAL A 8 -24.14 -2.40 37.08
C VAL A 8 -25.17 -3.20 36.30
N ILE A 9 -25.87 -2.52 35.38
CA ILE A 9 -26.76 -3.13 34.40
C ILE A 9 -26.11 -2.92 33.03
N LEU A 10 -25.95 -3.99 32.27
CA LEU A 10 -25.39 -3.99 30.93
C LEU A 10 -26.47 -4.43 29.94
N GLU A 11 -26.45 -3.83 28.76
CA GLU A 11 -27.27 -4.20 27.61
C GLU A 11 -26.35 -4.40 26.40
N GLN A 12 -26.78 -5.20 25.43
CA GLN A 12 -26.04 -5.40 24.19
C GLN A 12 -25.92 -4.09 23.40
N ALA A 13 -24.84 -3.95 22.64
CA ALA A 13 -24.74 -2.87 21.67
C ALA A 13 -25.88 -3.00 20.65
N PRO A 14 -26.43 -1.88 20.13
CA PRO A 14 -27.41 -1.95 19.05
C PRO A 14 -26.84 -2.73 17.87
N GLU A 15 -27.68 -3.55 17.23
CA GLU A 15 -27.30 -4.16 15.96
C GLU A 15 -26.96 -3.04 14.98
N ALA A 16 -25.71 -3.04 14.51
CA ALA A 16 -25.34 -2.16 13.42
C ALA A 16 -26.25 -2.53 12.24
N PRO A 17 -26.81 -1.54 11.52
CA PRO A 17 -27.62 -1.83 10.34
C PRO A 17 -26.80 -2.77 9.46
N GLU A 18 -27.36 -3.95 9.16
CA GLU A 18 -26.76 -4.86 8.18
C GLU A 18 -26.43 -3.99 6.97
N GLN A 19 -25.15 -3.87 6.66
CA GLN A 19 -24.74 -3.26 5.41
C GLN A 19 -25.14 -4.24 4.32
N ALA A 20 -26.42 -4.17 3.95
CA ALA A 20 -27.02 -4.84 2.82
C ALA A 20 -26.17 -4.48 1.61
N GLY A 21 -25.26 -5.40 1.23
CA GLY A 21 -24.35 -5.21 0.10
C GLY A 21 -22.90 -5.70 0.29
N ARG A 22 -22.41 -6.06 1.49
CA ARG A 22 -21.04 -6.60 1.63
C ARG A 22 -20.92 -8.13 1.47
N SER A 23 -22.05 -8.83 1.37
CA SER A 23 -22.11 -10.24 0.95
C SER A 23 -22.18 -10.43 -0.57
N GLY A 24 -22.01 -9.36 -1.34
CA GLY A 24 -21.59 -9.45 -2.72
C GLY A 24 -20.12 -9.06 -2.81
N HIS A 25 -19.25 -10.01 -3.12
CA HIS A 25 -18.20 -9.71 -4.09
C HIS A 25 -18.88 -8.89 -5.21
N PRO A 26 -18.35 -7.74 -5.65
CA PRO A 26 -18.72 -7.30 -6.99
C PRO A 26 -18.35 -8.50 -7.87
N ALA A 27 -19.37 -9.22 -8.36
CA ALA A 27 -19.17 -10.13 -9.47
C ALA A 27 -18.36 -9.34 -10.48
N ALA A 28 -17.23 -9.92 -10.92
CA ALA A 28 -16.36 -9.39 -11.95
C ALA A 28 -17.18 -8.59 -12.97
N GLY A 29 -17.20 -7.29 -12.72
CA GLY A 29 -18.09 -6.31 -13.32
C GLY A 29 -17.15 -5.22 -13.71
N GLU A 30 -16.86 -5.21 -15.00
CA GLU A 30 -15.96 -4.27 -15.65
C GLU A 30 -16.31 -2.84 -15.22
N GLY A 31 -15.40 -2.20 -14.49
CA GLY A 31 -15.44 -0.76 -14.23
C GLY A 31 -15.54 -0.36 -12.75
N THR A 32 -14.49 0.34 -12.32
CA THR A 32 -14.34 1.16 -11.10
C THR A 32 -13.80 0.45 -9.86
N GLY A 33 -12.48 0.51 -9.70
CA GLY A 33 -11.78 0.23 -8.44
C GLY A 33 -10.66 -0.80 -8.55
N ALA A 34 -9.82 -0.77 -9.60
CA ALA A 34 -8.53 -1.43 -9.50
C ALA A 34 -7.82 -0.88 -8.27
N SER A 35 -7.56 -1.72 -7.27
CA SER A 35 -6.74 -1.32 -6.12
C SER A 35 -5.44 -0.75 -6.65
N ALA A 36 -5.06 0.44 -6.17
CA ALA A 36 -3.80 1.09 -6.56
C ALA A 36 -2.56 0.20 -6.35
N THR A 37 -2.72 -0.89 -5.57
CA THR A 37 -1.68 -1.87 -5.25
C THR A 37 -1.63 -3.09 -6.18
N GLY A 38 -2.45 -3.16 -7.23
CA GLY A 38 -2.47 -4.31 -8.14
C GLY A 38 -2.87 -5.63 -7.46
N GLY A 39 -3.69 -5.54 -6.40
CA GLY A 39 -4.13 -6.70 -5.61
C GLY A 39 -3.17 -7.11 -4.48
N VAL A 40 -2.09 -6.36 -4.23
CA VAL A 40 -1.21 -6.59 -3.08
C VAL A 40 -1.80 -5.96 -1.82
N THR A 41 -1.87 -6.73 -0.74
CA THR A 41 -2.28 -6.29 0.61
C THR A 41 -1.05 -6.17 1.50
N ALA A 42 -1.09 -5.22 2.46
CA ALA A 42 -0.03 -5.02 3.45
C ALA A 42 -0.57 -5.25 4.88
N TRP A 43 0.08 -6.14 5.63
CA TRP A 43 -0.19 -6.36 7.05
C TRP A 43 0.95 -5.82 7.90
N SER A 44 0.67 -4.74 8.63
CA SER A 44 1.64 -4.09 9.51
C SER A 44 1.57 -4.62 10.94
N VAL A 45 2.71 -4.96 11.53
CA VAL A 45 2.83 -5.28 12.95
C VAL A 45 3.94 -4.44 13.59
N SER A 46 3.76 -4.10 14.87
CA SER A 46 4.80 -3.38 15.62
C SER A 46 4.85 -3.82 17.08
N ALA A 47 6.03 -3.66 17.68
CA ALA A 47 6.27 -3.96 19.09
C ALA A 47 7.42 -3.10 19.66
N ARG A 48 7.61 -3.17 20.98
CA ARG A 48 8.69 -2.42 21.67
C ARG A 48 10.06 -3.10 21.56
N THR A 49 10.11 -4.41 21.37
CA THR A 49 11.34 -5.19 21.23
C THR A 49 11.25 -6.16 20.06
N PRO A 50 12.38 -6.62 19.49
CA PRO A 50 12.37 -7.59 18.40
C PRO A 50 11.65 -8.90 18.76
N GLU A 51 11.81 -9.40 19.98
CA GLU A 51 11.14 -10.62 20.46
C GLU A 51 9.63 -10.43 20.55
N ALA A 52 9.19 -9.27 21.04
CA ALA A 52 7.78 -8.93 21.08
C ALA A 52 7.18 -8.73 19.68
N LEU A 53 7.99 -8.33 18.69
CA LEU A 53 7.55 -8.23 17.29
C LEU A 53 7.28 -9.62 16.71
N ARG A 54 8.17 -10.59 16.97
CA ARG A 54 7.98 -12.00 16.59
C ARG A 54 6.73 -12.60 17.23
N ALA A 55 6.57 -12.40 18.55
CA ALA A 55 5.37 -12.84 19.26
C ALA A 55 4.09 -12.14 18.76
N GLN A 56 4.18 -10.89 18.31
CA GLN A 56 3.04 -10.21 17.67
C GLN A 56 2.67 -10.84 16.33
N ALA A 57 3.66 -11.21 15.51
CA ALA A 57 3.43 -11.88 14.24
C ALA A 57 2.72 -13.23 14.43
N GLU A 58 3.18 -14.03 15.40
CA GLU A 58 2.57 -15.31 15.76
C GLU A 58 1.10 -15.15 16.19
N ARG A 59 0.80 -14.19 17.08
CA ARG A 59 -0.59 -13.92 17.51
C ARG A 59 -1.50 -13.49 16.36
N VAL A 60 -1.01 -12.67 15.43
CA VAL A 60 -1.81 -12.27 14.26
C VAL A 60 -2.05 -13.47 13.36
N ARG A 61 -1.03 -14.29 13.13
CA ARG A 61 -1.12 -15.50 12.32
C ARG A 61 -2.14 -16.48 12.88
N GLU A 62 -2.10 -16.75 14.18
CA GLU A 62 -3.07 -17.60 14.87
C GLU A 62 -4.49 -17.06 14.74
N ALA A 63 -4.71 -15.79 15.08
CA ALA A 63 -6.04 -15.17 15.01
C ALA A 63 -6.63 -15.24 13.60
N VAL A 64 -5.83 -14.97 12.57
CA VAL A 64 -6.29 -15.00 11.16
C VAL A 64 -6.56 -16.43 10.69
N ALA A 65 -5.80 -17.42 11.18
CA ALA A 65 -6.01 -18.83 10.88
C ALA A 65 -7.30 -19.36 11.54
N GLU A 66 -7.61 -18.92 12.76
CA GLU A 66 -8.85 -19.25 13.47
C GLU A 66 -10.10 -18.60 12.85
N HIS A 67 -9.93 -17.52 12.08
CA HIS A 67 -11.02 -16.79 11.44
C HIS A 67 -10.87 -16.71 9.91
N PRO A 68 -11.03 -17.83 9.18
CA PRO A 68 -10.85 -17.87 7.71
C PRO A 68 -11.75 -16.92 6.93
N HIS A 69 -12.87 -16.49 7.52
CA HIS A 69 -13.86 -15.61 6.89
C HIS A 69 -13.44 -14.13 6.88
N TRP A 70 -12.45 -13.71 7.67
CA TRP A 70 -11.94 -12.33 7.59
C TRP A 70 -11.24 -12.12 6.26
N SER A 71 -11.61 -11.08 5.51
CA SER A 71 -10.88 -10.77 4.29
C SER A 71 -9.46 -10.26 4.60
N PRO A 72 -8.46 -10.51 3.72
CA PRO A 72 -7.11 -9.98 3.92
C PRO A 72 -7.06 -8.44 4.04
N ASP A 73 -7.88 -7.74 3.27
CA ASP A 73 -7.96 -6.27 3.30
C ASP A 73 -8.49 -5.74 4.63
N GLU A 74 -9.53 -6.37 5.20
CA GLU A 74 -10.08 -5.99 6.51
C GLU A 74 -9.06 -6.22 7.63
N VAL A 75 -8.30 -7.32 7.57
CA VAL A 75 -7.22 -7.60 8.52
C VAL A 75 -6.13 -6.52 8.40
N GLY A 76 -5.69 -6.22 7.17
CA GLY A 76 -4.69 -5.19 6.91
C GLY A 76 -5.13 -3.82 7.41
N HIS A 77 -6.38 -3.44 7.14
CA HIS A 77 -6.96 -2.20 7.63
C HIS A 77 -6.97 -2.14 9.16
N ALA A 78 -7.48 -3.18 9.83
CA ALA A 78 -7.54 -3.25 11.28
C ALA A 78 -6.15 -3.17 11.94
N LEU A 79 -5.15 -3.80 11.34
CA LEU A 79 -3.76 -3.74 11.78
C LEU A 79 -3.15 -2.34 11.62
N ALA A 80 -3.45 -1.65 10.52
CA ALA A 80 -2.90 -0.33 10.23
C ALA A 80 -3.55 0.79 11.05
N THR A 81 -4.86 0.73 11.30
CA THR A 81 -5.63 1.83 11.90
C THR A 81 -6.05 1.60 13.35
N GLY A 82 -6.18 0.35 13.77
CA GLY A 82 -6.73 -0.02 15.09
C GLY A 82 -5.68 -0.31 16.16
N ARG A 83 -4.39 -0.07 15.89
CA ARG A 83 -3.27 -0.46 16.76
C ARG A 83 -2.31 0.69 17.03
N THR A 84 -1.76 0.71 18.24
CA THR A 84 -0.67 1.61 18.60
C THR A 84 0.60 1.21 17.88
N TRP A 85 1.32 2.19 17.33
CA TRP A 85 2.58 1.99 16.63
C TRP A 85 3.78 2.08 17.58
N PHE A 86 4.67 1.10 17.50
CA PHE A 86 5.93 1.05 18.27
C PHE A 86 7.16 1.12 17.35
N ASP A 87 8.36 1.14 17.94
CA ASP A 87 9.62 1.38 17.22
C ASP A 87 10.10 0.18 16.42
N GLN A 88 9.85 -1.06 16.86
CA GLN A 88 10.14 -2.26 16.07
C GLN A 88 8.95 -2.55 15.17
N ARG A 89 9.15 -2.61 13.86
CA ARG A 89 8.07 -2.69 12.87
C ARG A 89 8.36 -3.75 11.84
N ALA A 90 7.30 -4.37 11.35
CA ALA A 90 7.36 -5.17 10.15
C ALA A 90 6.10 -4.96 9.30
N VAL A 91 6.25 -5.13 8.00
CA VAL A 91 5.16 -5.18 7.03
C VAL A 91 5.30 -6.48 6.25
N VAL A 92 4.22 -7.24 6.18
CA VAL A 92 4.10 -8.42 5.33
C VAL A 92 3.23 -8.07 4.13
N LEU A 93 3.76 -8.27 2.93
CA LEU A 93 3.12 -8.01 1.65
C LEU A 93 2.72 -9.34 0.99
N GLY A 94 1.50 -9.42 0.47
CA GLY A 94 1.04 -10.61 -0.24
C GLY A 94 -0.22 -10.33 -1.07
N ARG A 95 -0.45 -11.14 -2.10
CA ARG A 95 -1.61 -11.07 -2.99
C ARG A 95 -2.78 -11.93 -2.51
N ASP A 96 -2.49 -12.90 -1.66
CA ASP A 96 -3.47 -13.78 -1.07
C ASP A 96 -3.17 -14.07 0.41
N ARG A 97 -4.12 -14.73 1.06
CA ARG A 97 -4.03 -15.07 2.48
C ARG A 97 -2.84 -15.98 2.79
N ASP A 98 -2.52 -16.92 1.90
CA ASP A 98 -1.49 -17.94 2.15
C ASP A 98 -0.10 -17.34 2.06
N GLU A 99 0.12 -16.38 1.15
CA GLU A 99 1.33 -15.55 1.10
C GLU A 99 1.50 -14.75 2.39
N LEU A 100 0.45 -14.09 2.86
CA LEU A 100 0.49 -13.26 4.08
C LEU A 100 0.73 -14.11 5.34
N LEU A 101 0.10 -15.28 5.46
CA LEU A 101 0.33 -16.21 6.56
C LEU A 101 1.76 -16.76 6.56
N ARG A 102 2.30 -17.14 5.40
CA ARG A 102 3.71 -17.58 5.28
C ARG A 102 4.68 -16.47 5.67
N GLY A 103 4.40 -15.23 5.28
CA GLY A 103 5.23 -14.08 5.68
C GLY A 103 5.19 -13.81 7.19
N LEU A 104 4.03 -13.99 7.84
CA LEU A 104 3.93 -13.92 9.30
C LEU A 104 4.68 -15.06 9.99
N ASP A 105 4.61 -16.28 9.45
CA ASP A 105 5.35 -17.45 9.97
C ASP A 105 6.87 -17.18 9.91
N ALA A 106 7.38 -16.68 8.78
CA ALA A 106 8.78 -16.30 8.62
C ALA A 106 9.19 -15.17 9.58
N LEU A 107 8.35 -14.14 9.72
CA LEU A 107 8.59 -13.04 10.66
C LEU A 107 8.64 -13.54 12.11
N ALA A 108 7.74 -14.45 12.50
CA ALA A 108 7.73 -15.06 13.84
C ALA A 108 9.00 -15.90 14.10
N ALA A 109 9.50 -16.62 13.09
CA ALA A 109 10.77 -17.34 13.16
C ALA A 109 12.00 -16.41 13.16
N GLY A 110 11.84 -15.14 12.80
CA GLY A 110 12.94 -14.20 12.65
C GLY A 110 13.76 -14.44 11.38
N GLU A 111 13.14 -15.02 10.36
CA GLU A 111 13.75 -15.35 9.07
C GLU A 111 13.48 -14.23 8.05
N GLU A 112 14.41 -14.08 7.09
CA GLU A 112 14.19 -13.24 5.93
C GLU A 112 13.31 -13.98 4.92
N ALA A 113 12.27 -13.32 4.42
CA ALA A 113 11.38 -13.88 3.42
C ALA A 113 10.92 -12.82 2.40
N PRO A 114 10.65 -13.23 1.14
CA PRO A 114 10.05 -12.34 0.16
C PRO A 114 8.75 -11.72 0.69
N GLY A 115 8.58 -10.41 0.50
CA GLY A 115 7.40 -9.69 0.96
C GLY A 115 7.41 -9.34 2.45
N VAL A 116 8.44 -9.73 3.23
CA VAL A 116 8.60 -9.33 4.63
C VAL A 116 9.64 -8.22 4.73
N VAL A 117 9.21 -7.06 5.23
CA VAL A 117 10.09 -5.91 5.46
C VAL A 117 10.10 -5.58 6.94
N THR A 118 11.26 -5.66 7.58
CA THR A 118 11.46 -5.27 8.98
C THR A 118 12.23 -3.98 9.09
N GLY A 119 11.95 -3.17 10.11
CA GLY A 119 12.69 -1.95 10.38
C GLY A 119 12.55 -1.51 11.83
N SER A 120 13.43 -0.61 12.24
CA SER A 120 13.33 0.04 13.54
C SER A 120 13.55 1.54 13.44
N GLY A 121 12.82 2.31 14.26
CA GLY A 121 13.04 3.74 14.42
C GLY A 121 11.80 4.61 14.31
N ARG A 122 12.01 5.90 14.53
CA ARG A 122 10.97 6.94 14.40
C ARG A 122 10.84 7.34 12.95
N CYS A 123 9.60 7.50 12.51
CA CYS A 123 9.30 8.01 11.17
C CYS A 123 9.55 9.53 11.16
N ALA A 124 10.52 9.96 10.36
CA ALA A 124 10.61 11.36 9.92
C ALA A 124 9.96 11.47 8.54
N ALA A 125 9.45 12.66 8.21
CA ALA A 125 8.95 12.91 6.86
C ALA A 125 10.09 12.70 5.83
N PRO A 126 9.85 11.99 4.73
CA PRO A 126 10.90 11.61 3.78
C PRO A 126 11.37 12.80 2.94
N VAL A 127 12.53 12.66 2.30
CA VAL A 127 12.98 13.53 1.22
C VAL A 127 12.71 12.82 -0.10
N PHE A 128 12.05 13.47 -1.04
CA PHE A 128 11.87 12.89 -2.38
C PHE A 128 13.08 13.22 -3.24
N VAL A 129 13.68 12.20 -3.86
CA VAL A 129 14.86 12.38 -4.71
C VAL A 129 14.47 12.15 -6.16
N PHE A 130 14.74 13.13 -7.01
CA PHE A 130 14.39 13.12 -8.43
C PHE A 130 15.65 12.97 -9.29
N PRO A 131 16.05 11.74 -9.67
CA PRO A 131 17.25 11.52 -10.46
C PRO A 131 17.10 12.07 -11.88
N GLY A 132 18.24 12.40 -12.49
CA GLY A 132 18.30 12.76 -13.91
C GLY A 132 18.19 11.55 -14.84
N GLN A 133 18.74 11.71 -16.05
CA GLN A 133 18.77 10.64 -17.06
C GLN A 133 19.61 9.43 -16.59
N GLY A 134 19.14 8.21 -16.92
CA GLY A 134 19.83 6.95 -16.62
C GLY A 134 18.98 5.91 -15.88
N SER A 135 17.85 6.33 -15.31
CA SER A 135 16.91 5.46 -14.58
C SER A 135 15.81 4.85 -15.46
N GLN A 136 15.73 5.24 -16.72
CA GLN A 136 14.70 4.74 -17.63
C GLN A 136 14.88 3.26 -17.99
N TRP A 137 13.77 2.58 -18.22
CA TRP A 137 13.72 1.23 -18.78
C TRP A 137 12.42 1.05 -19.58
N THR A 138 12.44 0.14 -20.56
CA THR A 138 11.28 -0.14 -21.41
C THR A 138 10.13 -0.69 -20.57
N GLY A 139 8.98 0.00 -20.57
CA GLY A 139 7.80 -0.40 -19.80
C GLY A 139 7.68 0.23 -18.40
N MET A 140 8.52 1.21 -18.04
CA MET A 140 8.66 1.73 -16.67
C MET A 140 7.42 2.32 -15.98
N ALA A 141 6.35 2.58 -16.73
CA ALA A 141 5.09 3.10 -16.21
C ALA A 141 3.87 2.26 -16.60
N HIS A 142 4.09 1.17 -17.35
CA HIS A 142 3.01 0.44 -18.02
C HIS A 142 1.99 -0.13 -17.03
N GLU A 143 2.46 -0.81 -15.98
CA GLU A 143 1.58 -1.39 -14.96
C GLU A 143 0.82 -0.31 -14.17
N LEU A 144 1.51 0.75 -13.74
CA LEU A 144 0.90 1.84 -12.96
C LEU A 144 -0.13 2.63 -13.76
N LEU A 145 0.04 2.77 -15.08
CA LEU A 145 -0.99 3.35 -15.96
C LEU A 145 -2.29 2.52 -15.95
N GLY A 146 -2.18 1.20 -15.80
CA GLY A 146 -3.32 0.30 -15.71
C GLY A 146 -3.94 0.25 -14.30
N THR A 147 -3.12 0.21 -13.26
CA THR A 147 -3.56 -0.10 -11.89
C THR A 147 -3.82 1.12 -11.00
N SER A 148 -3.20 2.28 -11.27
CA SER A 148 -3.31 3.46 -10.42
C SER A 148 -4.02 4.62 -11.13
N ALA A 149 -5.19 5.01 -10.61
CA ALA A 149 -5.93 6.17 -11.12
C ALA A 149 -5.17 7.48 -10.91
N VAL A 150 -4.60 7.69 -9.72
CA VAL A 150 -3.81 8.88 -9.38
C VAL A 150 -2.62 9.04 -10.33
N PHE A 151 -1.88 7.96 -10.55
CA PHE A 151 -0.72 7.99 -11.45
C PHE A 151 -1.14 8.32 -12.88
N ARG A 152 -2.20 7.69 -13.38
CA ARG A 152 -2.73 7.92 -14.73
C ARG A 152 -3.25 9.35 -14.92
N GLU A 153 -3.94 9.90 -13.93
CA GLU A 153 -4.42 11.29 -13.95
C GLU A 153 -3.27 12.29 -13.96
N SER A 154 -2.23 12.07 -13.16
CA SER A 154 -1.01 12.89 -13.19
C SER A 154 -0.30 12.82 -14.54
N ILE A 155 -0.15 11.63 -15.13
CA ILE A 155 0.43 11.49 -16.48
C ILE A 155 -0.36 12.25 -17.52
N ALA A 156 -1.70 12.18 -17.49
CA ALA A 156 -2.56 12.93 -18.41
C ALA A 156 -2.39 14.46 -18.24
N ALA A 157 -2.22 14.94 -17.01
CA ALA A 157 -1.94 16.34 -16.75
C ALA A 157 -0.56 16.77 -17.30
N CYS A 158 0.47 15.93 -17.13
CA CYS A 158 1.78 16.17 -17.74
C CYS A 158 1.72 16.15 -19.27
N GLU A 159 0.98 15.23 -19.87
CA GLU A 159 0.79 15.16 -21.31
C GLU A 159 0.14 16.43 -21.86
N ALA A 160 -0.93 16.91 -21.22
CA ALA A 160 -1.58 18.16 -21.59
C ALA A 160 -0.63 19.37 -21.50
N ALA A 161 0.23 19.41 -20.47
CA ALA A 161 1.22 20.47 -20.31
C ALA A 161 2.38 20.40 -21.32
N LEU A 162 2.79 19.19 -21.73
CA LEU A 162 3.86 18.97 -22.70
C LEU A 162 3.41 19.15 -24.15
N SER A 163 2.13 18.88 -24.46
CA SER A 163 1.58 18.88 -25.82
C SER A 163 1.93 20.11 -26.68
N PRO A 164 2.02 21.35 -26.15
CA PRO A 164 2.42 22.52 -26.94
C PRO A 164 3.92 22.57 -27.31
N HIS A 165 4.73 21.70 -26.73
CA HIS A 165 6.20 21.74 -26.79
C HIS A 165 6.82 20.52 -27.48
N VAL A 166 6.01 19.50 -27.78
CA VAL A 166 6.47 18.22 -28.34
C VAL A 166 5.54 17.74 -29.45
N ASP A 167 6.09 16.98 -30.41
CA ASP A 167 5.35 16.42 -31.55
C ASP A 167 4.97 14.94 -31.35
N TRP A 168 4.95 14.46 -30.11
CA TRP A 168 4.69 13.07 -29.74
C TRP A 168 3.75 12.97 -28.53
N SER A 169 3.05 11.83 -28.39
CA SER A 169 2.18 11.57 -27.22
C SER A 169 2.97 10.91 -26.09
N LEU A 170 2.87 11.47 -24.89
CA LEU A 170 3.48 10.91 -23.69
C LEU A 170 2.90 9.54 -23.37
N THR A 171 1.57 9.41 -23.44
CA THR A 171 0.91 8.16 -23.12
C THR A 171 1.26 7.06 -24.13
N GLU A 172 1.36 7.39 -25.43
CA GLU A 172 1.78 6.42 -26.45
C GLU A 172 3.22 5.97 -26.24
N VAL A 173 4.14 6.89 -25.94
CA VAL A 173 5.54 6.57 -25.63
C VAL A 173 5.64 5.64 -24.42
N LEU A 174 4.89 5.90 -23.34
CA LEU A 174 4.90 5.07 -22.13
C LEU A 174 4.26 3.69 -22.31
N ARG A 175 3.37 3.52 -23.30
CA ARG A 175 2.74 2.25 -23.66
C ARG A 175 3.53 1.45 -24.69
N SER A 176 4.53 2.06 -25.31
CA SER A 176 5.37 1.39 -26.30
C SER A 176 6.35 0.43 -25.62
N ASP A 177 6.55 -0.72 -26.26
CA ASP A 177 7.63 -1.66 -25.92
C ASP A 177 8.96 -1.28 -26.60
N GLU A 178 9.01 -0.15 -27.31
CA GLU A 178 10.24 0.35 -27.94
C GLU A 178 11.14 1.09 -26.94
N PRO A 179 12.47 0.89 -26.98
CA PRO A 179 13.40 1.65 -26.15
C PRO A 179 13.37 3.16 -26.45
N ILE A 180 13.20 3.96 -25.40
CA ILE A 180 13.28 5.43 -25.49
C ILE A 180 14.75 5.85 -25.53
N THR A 181 15.26 6.18 -26.73
CA THR A 181 16.67 6.52 -26.94
C THR A 181 16.93 7.99 -27.23
N ARG A 182 15.93 8.70 -27.76
CA ARG A 182 16.00 10.12 -28.10
C ARG A 182 15.98 10.99 -26.84
N VAL A 183 16.99 11.85 -26.69
CA VAL A 183 17.14 12.70 -25.49
C VAL A 183 15.98 13.70 -25.33
N ASP A 184 15.46 14.22 -26.44
CA ASP A 184 14.32 15.14 -26.47
C ASP A 184 12.98 14.47 -26.11
N VAL A 185 12.94 13.13 -26.09
CA VAL A 185 11.80 12.34 -25.61
C VAL A 185 12.04 11.87 -24.17
N ILE A 186 13.24 11.39 -23.88
CA ILE A 186 13.54 10.73 -22.60
C ILE A 186 13.43 11.67 -21.40
N GLN A 187 13.88 12.93 -21.54
CA GLN A 187 13.89 13.87 -20.41
C GLN A 187 12.47 14.31 -20.01
N PRO A 188 11.59 14.73 -20.94
CA PRO A 188 10.21 15.05 -20.58
C PRO A 188 9.43 13.83 -20.07
N VAL A 189 9.69 12.63 -20.63
CA VAL A 189 9.08 11.39 -20.15
C VAL A 189 9.48 11.09 -18.71
N LEU A 190 10.78 11.14 -18.39
CA LEU A 190 11.28 10.92 -17.03
C LEU A 190 10.71 11.94 -16.05
N PHE A 191 10.62 13.21 -16.44
CA PHE A 191 9.97 14.25 -15.65
C PHE A 191 8.52 13.90 -15.32
N ALA A 192 7.72 13.53 -16.32
CA ALA A 192 6.31 13.21 -16.12
C ALA A 192 6.12 11.98 -15.20
N VAL A 193 6.95 10.95 -15.37
CA VAL A 193 6.94 9.75 -14.52
C VAL A 193 7.28 10.10 -13.08
N MET A 194 8.33 10.89 -12.88
CA MET A 194 8.78 11.30 -11.56
C MET A 194 7.73 12.14 -10.80
N VAL A 195 7.10 13.12 -11.48
CA VAL A 195 6.00 13.90 -10.91
C VAL A 195 4.83 12.99 -10.55
N SER A 196 4.48 12.05 -11.44
CA SER A 196 3.35 11.14 -11.22
C SER A 196 3.60 10.13 -10.09
N LEU A 197 4.84 9.70 -9.88
CA LEU A 197 5.23 8.91 -8.71
C LEU A 197 5.14 9.74 -7.43
N ALA A 198 5.55 11.01 -7.45
CA ALA A 198 5.44 11.90 -6.30
C ALA A 198 3.97 12.12 -5.91
N ASP A 199 3.08 12.34 -6.87
CA ASP A 199 1.65 12.48 -6.62
C ASP A 199 1.03 11.18 -6.08
N LEU A 200 1.47 10.02 -6.59
CA LEU A 200 1.05 8.72 -6.04
C LEU A 200 1.46 8.57 -4.57
N TRP A 201 2.70 8.88 -4.20
CA TRP A 201 3.14 8.85 -2.80
C TRP A 201 2.31 9.78 -1.91
N ARG A 202 2.05 11.00 -2.36
CA ARG A 202 1.26 11.99 -1.61
C ARG A 202 -0.20 11.56 -1.45
N SER A 203 -0.79 10.89 -2.44
CA SER A 203 -2.13 10.31 -2.33
C SER A 203 -2.26 9.25 -1.23
N LEU A 204 -1.15 8.61 -0.85
CA LEU A 204 -1.06 7.65 0.25
C LEU A 204 -0.70 8.32 1.59
N GLY A 205 -0.70 9.66 1.64
CA GLY A 205 -0.38 10.45 2.84
C GLY A 205 1.12 10.64 3.09
N VAL A 206 1.98 10.27 2.14
CA VAL A 206 3.43 10.45 2.25
C VAL A 206 3.81 11.82 1.69
N GLU A 207 3.86 12.82 2.57
CA GLU A 207 4.28 14.18 2.22
C GLU A 207 5.80 14.36 2.42
N PRO A 208 6.52 14.90 1.42
CA PRO A 208 7.96 15.13 1.54
C PRO A 208 8.27 16.32 2.45
N ALA A 209 9.33 16.21 3.26
CA ALA A 209 9.91 17.32 4.01
C ALA A 209 10.78 18.24 3.13
N ALA A 210 11.38 17.67 2.08
CA ALA A 210 12.23 18.36 1.11
C ALA A 210 12.29 17.56 -0.21
N VAL A 211 12.86 18.19 -1.24
CA VAL A 211 13.17 17.59 -2.55
C VAL A 211 14.60 17.91 -2.97
#